data_AF-A0A561WFF5-F1
#
_entry.id   AF-A0A561WFF5-F1
#
_cell.length_a   1.000
_cell.length_b   1.000
_cell.length_c   1.000
_cell.angle_alpha   90.00
_cell.angle_beta   90.00
_cell.angle_gamma   90.00
#
_symmetry.space_group_name_H-M   'P 1'
#
loop_
_entity.id
_entity.type
_entity.pdbx_description
1 polymer ?
#
loop_
_entity_poly.entity_id
_entity_poly.type
_entity_poly.pdbx_seq_one_letter_code
_entity_poly.pdbx_strand_id
1 'polypeptide(L)'
;MASSAPLAPGGYTWLPLGKLVLDRVTEIVRSEMTAIGDQEVHFPALLPAEPYRTSGRWTEYGDDIFTLADRRGAEHLLAPTHEEMATLP
;
A
#
# COMPACT_ATOMS: atom_id res chain seq x y z
N MET A 1 -19.61 -7.64 -19.61
CA MET A 1 -19.77 -6.89 -18.35
C MET A 1 -18.46 -6.18 -18.04
N ALA A 2 -18.50 -4.94 -17.56
CA ALA A 2 -17.29 -4.20 -17.19
C ALA A 2 -16.62 -4.85 -15.96
N SER A 3 -15.29 -4.95 -15.96
CA SER A 3 -14.49 -5.52 -14.87
C SER A 3 -14.07 -4.47 -13.83
N SER A 4 -13.98 -3.21 -14.22
CA SER A 4 -13.73 -2.06 -13.34
C SER A 4 -14.47 -0.81 -13.83
N ALA A 5 -14.62 0.17 -12.94
CA ALA A 5 -15.17 1.49 -13.25
C ALA A 5 -14.26 2.59 -12.67
N PRO A 6 -13.97 3.67 -13.42
CA PRO A 6 -13.17 4.79 -12.90
C PRO A 6 -13.95 5.56 -11.83
N LEU A 7 -13.24 5.99 -10.78
CA LEU A 7 -13.78 6.83 -9.70
C LEU A 7 -13.10 8.21 -9.67
N ALA A 8 -11.79 8.24 -9.90
CA ALA A 8 -10.95 9.44 -9.99
C ALA A 8 -9.73 9.12 -10.89
N PRO A 9 -8.93 10.10 -11.32
CA PRO A 9 -7.65 9.80 -11.99
C PRO A 9 -6.79 8.85 -11.15
N GLY A 10 -6.49 7.65 -11.70
CA GLY A 10 -5.74 6.60 -11.00
C GLY A 10 -6.54 5.78 -9.97
N GLY A 11 -7.79 6.14 -9.66
CA GLY A 11 -8.66 5.43 -8.73
C GLY A 11 -9.75 4.62 -9.45
N TYR A 12 -9.85 3.33 -9.15
CA TYR A 12 -10.80 2.41 -9.80
C TYR A 12 -11.60 1.59 -8.77
N THR A 13 -12.88 1.38 -9.08
CA THR A 13 -13.72 0.39 -8.41
C THR A 13 -13.60 -0.94 -9.15
N TRP A 14 -13.22 -2.00 -8.45
CA TRP A 14 -13.28 -3.37 -8.97
C TRP A 14 -14.73 -3.87 -8.94
N LEU A 15 -15.32 -4.06 -10.11
CA LEU A 15 -16.67 -4.60 -10.25
C LEU A 15 -16.66 -6.12 -10.05
N PRO A 16 -17.81 -6.78 -9.82
CA PRO A 16 -17.83 -8.18 -9.39
C PRO A 16 -16.98 -9.13 -10.24
N LEU A 17 -17.03 -9.01 -11.58
CA LEU A 17 -16.21 -9.83 -12.47
C LEU A 17 -14.71 -9.54 -12.34
N GLY A 18 -14.31 -8.26 -12.22
CA GLY A 18 -12.91 -7.91 -12.03
C GLY A 18 -12.38 -8.33 -10.65
N LYS A 19 -13.21 -8.22 -9.61
CA LYS A 19 -12.88 -8.68 -8.26
C LYS A 19 -12.62 -10.19 -8.23
N LEU A 20 -13.42 -11.00 -8.94
CA LEU A 20 -13.17 -12.44 -9.07
C LEU A 20 -11.78 -12.74 -9.67
N VAL A 21 -11.38 -11.99 -10.70
CA VAL A 21 -10.05 -12.17 -11.32
C VAL A 21 -8.94 -11.72 -10.37
N LEU A 22 -9.09 -10.55 -9.74
CA LEU A 22 -8.13 -10.04 -8.75
C LEU A 22 -7.90 -11.05 -7.61
N ASP A 23 -8.97 -11.65 -7.10
CA ASP A 23 -8.89 -12.65 -6.02
C ASP A 23 -8.16 -13.92 -6.47
N ARG A 24 -8.39 -14.37 -7.70
CA ARG A 24 -7.69 -15.54 -8.26
C ARG A 24 -6.21 -15.29 -8.44
N VAL A 25 -5.83 -14.11 -8.93
CA VAL A 25 -4.41 -13.74 -9.04
C VAL A 25 -3.76 -13.66 -7.65
N THR A 26 -4.42 -13.00 -6.70
CA THR A 26 -3.95 -12.88 -5.32
C THR A 26 -3.72 -14.25 -4.68
N GLU A 27 -4.65 -15.20 -4.87
CA GLU A 27 -4.54 -16.54 -4.32
C GLU A 27 -3.33 -17.31 -4.89
N ILE A 28 -3.09 -17.21 -6.20
CA ILE A 28 -1.92 -17.85 -6.83
C ILE A 28 -0.62 -17.25 -6.28
N VAL A 29 -0.52 -15.92 -6.19
CA VAL A 29 0.69 -15.29 -5.64
C VAL A 29 0.91 -15.74 -4.19
N ARG A 30 -0.13 -15.74 -3.36
CA ARG A 30 -0.04 -16.19 -1.97
C ARG A 30 0.38 -17.64 -1.85
N SER A 31 -0.17 -18.54 -2.68
CA SER A 31 0.18 -19.96 -2.63
C SER A 31 1.65 -20.20 -2.99
N GLU A 32 2.16 -19.52 -4.02
CA GLU A 32 3.56 -19.65 -4.44
C GLU A 32 4.52 -19.07 -3.39
N MET A 33 4.18 -17.91 -2.80
CA MET A 33 4.99 -17.32 -1.71
C MET A 33 5.02 -18.23 -0.48
N THR A 34 3.87 -18.80 -0.11
CA THR A 34 3.79 -19.77 1.00
C THR A 34 4.62 -21.02 0.73
N ALA A 35 4.64 -21.51 -0.52
CA ALA A 35 5.41 -22.70 -0.90
C ALA A 35 6.93 -22.52 -0.74
N ILE A 36 7.43 -21.28 -0.85
CA ILE A 36 8.85 -20.95 -0.60
C ILE A 36 9.12 -20.52 0.85
N GLY A 37 8.12 -20.63 1.75
CA GLY A 37 8.27 -20.39 3.19
C GLY A 37 8.07 -18.94 3.62
N ASP A 38 7.44 -18.10 2.80
CA ASP A 38 7.11 -16.72 3.19
C ASP A 38 6.13 -16.65 4.38
N GLN A 39 6.16 -15.55 5.11
CA GLN A 39 5.24 -15.25 6.20
C GLN A 39 4.47 -13.96 5.89
N GLU A 40 3.24 -14.11 5.41
CA GLU A 40 2.41 -12.96 5.04
C GLU A 40 2.05 -12.10 6.25
N VAL A 41 2.26 -10.79 6.11
CA VAL A 41 1.89 -9.75 7.07
C VAL A 41 1.05 -8.67 6.40
N HIS A 42 0.24 -7.96 7.18
CA HIS A 42 -0.60 -6.87 6.66
C HIS A 42 -0.27 -5.56 7.38
N PHE A 43 0.52 -4.71 6.74
CA PHE A 43 0.86 -3.40 7.27
C PHE A 43 -0.26 -2.38 7.02
N PRO A 44 -0.41 -1.36 7.90
CA PRO A 44 -1.28 -0.22 7.63
C PRO A 44 -0.84 0.53 6.35
N ALA A 45 -1.81 1.05 5.60
CA ALA A 45 -1.54 1.90 4.44
C ALA A 45 -1.17 3.34 4.85
N LEU A 46 -1.79 3.86 5.91
CA LEU A 46 -1.46 5.17 6.48
C LEU A 46 -0.43 4.99 7.59
N LEU A 47 0.74 5.60 7.42
CA LEU A 47 1.87 5.48 8.35
C LEU A 47 2.24 6.85 8.94
N PRO A 48 2.78 6.90 10.17
CA PRO A 48 3.38 8.12 10.69
C PRO A 48 4.60 8.51 9.85
N ALA A 49 4.93 9.80 9.79
CA ALA A 49 6.07 10.29 9.02
C ALA A 49 7.44 9.80 9.51
N GLU A 50 7.55 9.44 10.80
CA GLU A 50 8.83 9.23 11.47
C GLU A 50 9.74 8.13 10.87
N PRO A 51 9.23 6.93 10.50
CA PRO A 51 10.07 5.90 9.88
C PRO A 51 10.68 6.36 8.56
N TYR A 52 9.91 7.11 7.75
CA TYR A 52 10.36 7.66 6.47
C TYR A 52 11.33 8.83 6.63
N ARG A 53 11.22 9.59 7.72
CA ARG A 53 12.22 10.62 8.08
C ARG A 53 13.53 9.98 8.50
N THR A 54 13.44 8.91 9.28
CA THR A 54 14.60 8.14 9.74
C THR A 54 15.35 7.51 8.56
N SER A 55 14.64 6.99 7.57
CA SER A 55 15.26 6.45 6.34
C SER A 55 15.74 7.54 5.36
N GLY A 56 15.33 8.80 5.55
CA GLY A 56 15.58 9.91 4.63
C GLY A 56 14.61 9.95 3.43
N ARG A 57 13.79 8.91 3.23
CA ARG A 57 12.87 8.80 2.08
C ARG A 57 11.72 9.79 2.13
N TRP A 58 11.44 10.36 3.30
CA TRP A 58 10.50 11.47 3.42
C TRP A 58 10.88 12.65 2.52
N THR A 59 12.16 13.01 2.46
CA THR A 59 12.64 14.13 1.63
C THR A 59 12.97 13.68 0.22
N GLU A 60 13.49 12.46 0.04
CA GLU A 60 13.83 11.91 -1.27
C GLU A 60 12.62 11.79 -2.20
N TYR A 61 11.50 11.29 -1.69
CA TYR A 61 10.26 11.24 -2.47
C TYR A 61 9.66 12.63 -2.74
N GLY A 62 9.93 13.61 -1.88
CA GLY A 62 9.46 14.98 -2.05
C GLY A 62 7.95 15.06 -2.29
N ASP A 63 7.56 15.72 -3.37
CA ASP A 63 6.14 15.97 -3.73
C ASP A 63 5.41 14.73 -4.30
N ASP A 64 6.13 13.65 -4.61
CA ASP A 64 5.54 12.43 -5.18
C ASP A 64 4.87 11.54 -4.12
N ILE A 65 5.11 11.79 -2.83
CA ILE A 65 4.50 11.04 -1.73
C ILE A 65 3.23 11.73 -1.22
N PHE A 66 2.16 10.96 -1.13
CA PHE A 66 0.91 11.48 -0.57
C PHE A 66 1.06 11.65 0.94
N THR A 67 1.00 12.89 1.42
CA THR A 67 1.07 13.24 2.85
C THR A 67 -0.21 13.88 3.34
N LEU A 68 -0.48 13.73 4.64
CA LEU A 68 -1.59 14.42 5.30
C LEU A 68 -1.23 14.77 6.75
N ALA A 69 -1.84 15.83 7.27
CA ALA A 69 -1.85 16.13 8.70
C ALA A 69 -3.20 15.73 9.30
N ASP A 70 -3.19 14.97 10.40
CA ASP A 70 -4.42 14.63 11.09
C ASP A 70 -4.97 15.81 11.91
N ARG A 71 -6.14 15.63 12.53
CA ARG A 71 -6.80 16.67 13.34
C ARG A 71 -6.00 17.14 14.57
N ARG A 72 -4.97 16.41 14.98
CA ARG A 72 -4.05 16.76 16.08
C ARG A 72 -2.76 17.39 15.56
N GLY A 73 -2.61 17.54 14.25
CA GLY A 73 -1.42 18.06 13.60
C GLY A 73 -0.30 17.02 13.43
N ALA A 74 -0.56 15.74 13.66
CA ALA A 74 0.43 14.71 13.40
C ALA A 74 0.52 14.42 11.89
N GLU A 75 1.74 14.30 11.39
CA GLU A 75 2.02 14.08 9.97
C GLU A 75 2.07 12.59 9.64
N HIS A 76 1.38 12.24 8.57
CA HIS A 76 1.24 10.89 8.06
C HIS A 76 1.46 10.86 6.55
N LEU A 77 1.67 9.67 6.01
CA LEU A 77 1.73 9.39 4.59
C LEU A 77 0.92 8.17 4.21
N LEU A 78 0.40 8.14 2.97
CA LEU A 78 0.01 6.88 2.35
C LEU A 78 1.26 6.23 1.79
N ALA A 79 1.66 5.11 2.40
CA ALA A 79 2.93 4.46 2.13
C ALA A 79 2.99 3.94 0.68
N PRO A 80 3.96 4.37 -0.14
CA PRO A 80 4.16 3.81 -1.47
C PRO A 80 4.75 2.39 -1.42
N THR A 81 5.40 2.03 -0.31
CA THR A 81 5.98 0.71 -0.01
C THR A 81 6.22 0.59 1.50
N HIS A 82 6.72 -0.55 1.98
CA HIS A 82 6.79 -0.88 3.41
C HIS A 82 8.19 -1.32 3.87
N GLU A 83 9.28 -0.96 3.17
CA GLU A 83 10.64 -1.34 3.61
C GLU A 83 10.97 -0.81 5.02
N GLU A 84 10.56 0.41 5.35
CA GLU A 84 10.72 0.98 6.68
C GLU A 84 10.01 0.15 7.75
N MET A 85 8.81 -0.35 7.45
CA MET A 85 8.03 -1.15 8.39
C MET A 85 8.59 -2.56 8.55
N ALA A 86 9.27 -3.07 7.53
CA ALA A 86 9.89 -4.39 7.56
C ALA A 86 11.28 -4.38 8.22
N THR A 87 11.96 -3.23 8.30
CA THR A 87 13.38 -3.15 8.69
C THR A 87 13.68 -2.26 9.90
N LEU A 88 12.81 -1.30 10.21
CA LEU A 88 13.01 -0.42 11.35
C LEU A 88 12.27 -0.97 12.59
N PRO A 89 12.93 -0.99 13.76
CA PRO A 89 12.37 -1.52 15.01
C PRO A 89 11.25 -0.66 15.59
#